data_AF-A0A077ZR49-F1
#
_entry.id   AF-A0A077ZR49-F1
#
_cell.length_a   1.000
_cell.length_b   1.000
_cell.length_c   1.000
_cell.angle_alpha   90.00
_cell.angle_beta   90.00
_cell.angle_gamma   90.00
#
_symmetry.space_group_name_H-M   'P 1'
#
loop_
_entity.id
_entity.type
_entity.pdbx_description
1 polymer ?
#
loop_
_entity_poly.entity_id
_entity_poly.type
_entity_poly.pdbx_seq_one_letter_code
_entity_poly.pdbx_strand_id
1 'polypeptide(L)'
;MPNGCKVLTDAYMVTENFVHKVKAYVNEWLRYQALWDLQADMLYDRLGTDLCKWMRTLHEIKEARATFDTSETRKEFGLVIIDFAKVQSKVFLKYDSWHKEILQRFGTLLGSEMHKLYSMINKSRNQLEQQNVDVSSTSEAVGFITYVQNLKRQVKEWENN
;
A
#
# COMPACT_ATOMS: atom_id res chain seq x y z
N MET A 1 7.51 -13.63 -61.50
CA MET A 1 6.25 -13.82 -60.73
C MET A 1 6.01 -12.59 -59.84
N PRO A 2 5.10 -11.66 -60.20
CA PRO A 2 4.88 -10.42 -59.44
C PRO A 2 4.26 -10.63 -58.06
N ASN A 3 3.48 -11.70 -57.89
CA ASN A 3 2.77 -11.98 -56.63
C ASN A 3 3.68 -12.54 -55.53
N GLY A 4 4.83 -13.13 -55.88
CA GLY A 4 5.76 -13.69 -54.89
C GLY A 4 6.34 -12.63 -53.95
N CYS A 5 6.65 -11.43 -54.48
CA CYS A 5 7.14 -10.32 -53.67
C CYS A 5 6.06 -9.83 -52.68
N LYS A 6 4.80 -9.70 -53.12
CA LYS A 6 3.68 -9.32 -52.24
C LYS A 6 3.46 -10.32 -51.12
N VAL A 7 3.38 -11.62 -51.45
CA VAL A 7 3.18 -12.69 -50.46
C VAL A 7 4.32 -12.74 -49.44
N LEU A 8 5.56 -12.54 -49.86
CA LEU A 8 6.70 -12.47 -48.94
C LEU A 8 6.58 -11.25 -48.01
N THR A 9 6.31 -10.07 -48.55
CA THR A 9 6.12 -8.85 -47.74
C THR A 9 4.99 -9.01 -46.73
N ASP A 10 3.85 -9.57 -47.16
CA ASP A 10 2.70 -9.84 -46.28
C ASP A 10 3.08 -10.83 -45.17
N ALA A 11 3.79 -11.91 -45.49
CA ALA A 11 4.26 -12.87 -44.51
C ALA A 11 5.23 -12.23 -43.49
N TYR A 12 6.18 -11.41 -43.97
CA TYR A 12 7.09 -10.66 -43.10
C TYR A 12 6.33 -9.70 -42.18
N MET A 13 5.35 -8.95 -42.70
CA MET A 13 4.52 -8.06 -41.89
C MET A 13 3.72 -8.82 -40.82
N VAL A 14 3.19 -10.00 -41.14
CA VAL A 14 2.49 -10.84 -40.15
C VAL A 14 3.44 -11.32 -39.06
N THR A 15 4.65 -11.78 -39.41
CA THR A 15 5.67 -12.19 -38.44
C THR A 15 6.13 -11.02 -37.58
N GLU A 16 6.35 -9.84 -38.16
CA GLU A 16 6.77 -8.64 -37.42
C GLU A 16 5.70 -8.20 -36.42
N ASN A 17 4.43 -8.12 -36.86
CA ASN A 17 3.30 -7.80 -36.00
C ASN A 17 3.15 -8.80 -34.86
N PHE A 18 3.39 -10.07 -35.14
CA PHE A 18 3.36 -11.14 -34.16
C PHE A 18 4.46 -11.01 -33.11
N VAL A 19 5.70 -10.79 -33.54
CA VAL A 19 6.85 -10.53 -32.65
C VAL A 19 6.59 -9.29 -31.80
N HIS A 20 5.98 -8.25 -32.37
CA HIS A 20 5.63 -7.03 -31.64
C HIS A 20 4.61 -7.31 -30.52
N LYS A 21 3.56 -8.10 -30.80
CA LYS A 21 2.55 -8.50 -29.79
C LYS A 21 3.16 -9.32 -28.64
N VAL A 22 4.01 -10.29 -28.97
CA VAL A 22 4.72 -11.11 -27.97
C VAL A 22 5.63 -10.22 -27.12
N LYS A 23 6.39 -9.31 -27.74
CA LYS A 23 7.28 -8.38 -27.02
C LYS A 23 6.51 -7.45 -26.10
N ALA A 24 5.36 -6.91 -26.53
CA ALA A 24 4.51 -6.07 -25.70
C ALA A 24 3.99 -6.84 -24.47
N TYR A 25 3.58 -8.09 -24.65
CA TYR A 25 3.10 -8.93 -23.55
C TYR A 25 4.22 -9.30 -22.56
N VAL A 26 5.39 -9.68 -23.08
CA VAL A 26 6.57 -9.94 -22.24
C VAL A 26 7.01 -8.69 -21.48
N ASN A 27 6.95 -7.51 -22.11
CA ASN A 27 7.27 -6.25 -21.44
C ASN A 27 6.29 -5.92 -20.30
N GLU A 28 5.01 -6.20 -20.48
CA GLU A 28 4.01 -6.06 -19.41
C GLU A 28 4.36 -6.97 -18.23
N TRP A 29 4.78 -8.21 -18.49
CA TRP A 29 5.27 -9.14 -17.46
C TRP A 29 6.59 -8.69 -16.81
N LEU A 30 7.54 -8.18 -17.58
CA LEU A 30 8.80 -7.64 -17.06
C LEU A 30 8.58 -6.39 -16.20
N ARG A 31 7.54 -5.59 -16.46
CA ARG A 31 7.17 -4.48 -15.59
C ARG A 31 6.78 -4.97 -14.19
N TYR A 32 6.16 -6.13 -14.08
CA TYR A 32 5.90 -6.78 -12.79
C TYR A 32 7.16 -7.38 -12.16
N GLN A 33 8.25 -7.59 -12.91
CA GLN A 33 9.56 -7.94 -12.34
C GLN A 33 10.18 -6.78 -11.57
N ALA A 34 9.93 -5.51 -11.95
CA ALA A 34 10.39 -4.37 -11.15
C ALA A 34 9.81 -4.37 -9.72
N LEU A 35 8.59 -4.89 -9.57
CA LEU A 35 7.99 -5.15 -8.25
C LEU A 35 8.64 -6.33 -7.54
N TRP A 36 9.30 -7.25 -8.24
CA TRP A 36 10.04 -8.36 -7.62
C TRP A 36 11.40 -7.91 -7.07
N ASP A 37 12.06 -6.98 -7.77
CA ASP A 37 13.39 -6.45 -7.39
C ASP A 37 13.34 -5.46 -6.22
N LEU A 38 12.15 -4.95 -5.88
CA LEU A 38 12.01 -4.04 -4.75
C LEU A 38 12.39 -4.76 -3.45
N GLN A 39 13.39 -4.25 -2.74
CA GLN A 39 13.76 -4.80 -1.43
C GLN A 39 12.78 -4.31 -0.38
N ALA A 40 12.29 -5.22 0.46
CA ALA A 40 11.32 -4.91 1.50
C ALA A 40 11.83 -3.79 2.44
N ASP A 41 13.12 -3.82 2.76
CA ASP A 41 13.79 -2.81 3.60
C ASP A 41 13.67 -1.39 3.02
N MET A 42 13.87 -1.24 1.71
CA MET A 42 13.72 0.06 1.02
C MET A 42 12.30 0.60 1.10
N LEU A 43 11.30 -0.29 1.09
CA LEU A 43 9.90 0.08 1.25
C LEU A 43 9.64 0.54 2.69
N TYR A 44 10.19 -0.14 3.70
CA TYR A 44 10.05 0.25 5.10
C TYR A 44 10.70 1.60 5.41
N ASP A 45 11.92 1.83 4.90
CA ASP A 45 12.63 3.09 5.05
C ASP A 45 11.83 4.27 4.46
N ARG A 46 11.15 4.05 3.33
CA ARG A 46 10.32 5.06 2.69
C ARG A 46 9.01 5.34 3.43
N LEU A 47 8.40 4.33 4.03
CA LEU A 47 7.16 4.47 4.81
C LEU A 47 7.41 5.15 6.16
N GLY A 48 8.52 4.84 6.82
CA GLY A 48 8.86 5.37 8.13
C GLY A 48 7.76 5.06 9.16
N THR A 49 7.33 6.07 9.92
CA THR A 49 6.29 5.94 10.96
C THR A 49 4.94 6.55 10.56
N ASP A 50 4.78 6.98 9.31
CA ASP A 50 3.57 7.67 8.83
C ASP A 50 2.45 6.67 8.54
N LEU A 51 1.51 6.51 9.48
CA LEU A 51 0.39 5.58 9.38
C LEU A 51 -0.44 5.76 8.10
N CYS A 52 -0.60 7.01 7.63
CA CYS A 52 -1.33 7.30 6.39
C CYS A 52 -0.60 6.80 5.15
N LYS A 53 0.75 6.79 5.14
CA LYS A 53 1.51 6.13 4.07
C LYS A 53 1.37 4.61 4.14
N TRP A 54 1.49 4.02 5.33
CA TRP A 54 1.30 2.57 5.51
C TRP A 54 -0.08 2.11 5.01
N MET A 55 -1.14 2.83 5.35
CA MET A 55 -2.51 2.50 4.93
C MET A 55 -2.68 2.60 3.40
N ARG A 56 -2.12 3.66 2.77
CA ARG A 56 -2.14 3.82 1.32
C ARG A 56 -1.40 2.67 0.62
N THR A 57 -0.22 2.31 1.10
CA THR A 57 0.56 1.21 0.51
C THR A 57 -0.13 -0.15 0.71
N LEU A 58 -0.78 -0.40 1.84
CA LEU A 58 -1.61 -1.60 2.02
C LEU A 58 -2.76 -1.64 1.00
N HIS A 59 -3.40 -0.50 0.74
CA HIS A 59 -4.44 -0.39 -0.28
C HIS A 59 -3.90 -0.64 -1.70
N GLU A 60 -2.78 -0.03 -2.06
CA GLU A 60 -2.10 -0.23 -3.36
C GLU A 60 -1.72 -1.71 -3.58
N ILE A 61 -1.21 -2.39 -2.55
CA ILE A 61 -0.89 -3.81 -2.62
C ILE A 61 -2.16 -4.65 -2.83
N LYS A 62 -3.26 -4.30 -2.15
CA LYS A 62 -4.54 -5.00 -2.31
C LYS A 62 -5.08 -4.84 -3.74
N GLU A 63 -5.05 -3.63 -4.29
CA GLU A 63 -5.48 -3.35 -5.66
C GLU A 63 -4.59 -4.05 -6.68
N ALA A 64 -3.26 -4.02 -6.49
CA ALA A 64 -2.32 -4.74 -7.34
C ALA A 64 -2.56 -6.26 -7.31
N ARG A 65 -2.95 -6.84 -6.18
CA ARG A 65 -3.31 -8.27 -6.13
C ARG A 65 -4.54 -8.59 -6.99
N ALA A 66 -5.53 -7.70 -7.02
CA ALA A 66 -6.72 -7.90 -7.85
C ALA A 66 -6.38 -7.97 -9.35
N THR A 67 -5.32 -7.29 -9.80
CA THR A 67 -4.88 -7.39 -11.21
C THR A 67 -4.17 -8.69 -11.54
N PHE A 68 -3.60 -9.40 -10.55
CA PHE A 68 -2.95 -10.71 -10.73
C PHE A 68 -3.89 -11.90 -10.54
N ASP A 69 -5.09 -11.68 -9.99
CA ASP A 69 -6.12 -12.71 -9.81
C ASP A 69 -6.82 -13.04 -11.14
N THR A 70 -6.04 -13.17 -12.21
CA THR A 70 -6.48 -13.66 -13.50
C THR A 70 -6.27 -15.18 -13.52
N SER A 71 -7.29 -15.92 -13.94
CA SER A 71 -7.22 -17.39 -14.07
C SER A 71 -6.39 -17.84 -15.27
N GLU A 72 -6.06 -16.93 -16.20
CA GLU A 72 -5.18 -17.21 -17.31
C GLU A 72 -3.78 -17.50 -16.78
N THR A 73 -3.23 -18.68 -17.11
CA THR A 73 -1.85 -19.09 -16.81
C THR A 73 -0.99 -19.20 -18.07
N ARG A 74 -1.62 -19.07 -19.23
CA ARG A 74 -1.00 -19.12 -20.55
C ARG A 74 -1.61 -18.08 -21.47
N LYS A 75 -0.79 -17.48 -22.33
CA LYS A 75 -1.24 -16.65 -23.43
C LYS A 75 -0.80 -17.24 -24.76
N GLU A 76 -1.75 -17.50 -25.63
CA GLU A 76 -1.49 -18.05 -26.95
C GLU A 76 -1.44 -16.91 -27.99
N PHE A 77 -0.32 -16.84 -28.69
CA PHE A 77 -0.16 -16.07 -29.91
C PHE A 77 0.06 -17.10 -31.02
N GLY A 78 -0.97 -17.54 -31.73
CA GLY A 78 -0.81 -18.51 -32.83
C GLY A 78 -0.04 -19.77 -32.40
N LEU A 79 1.17 -19.97 -32.95
CA LEU A 79 2.05 -21.10 -32.61
C LEU A 79 2.94 -20.87 -31.37
N VAL A 80 2.99 -19.64 -30.84
CA VAL A 80 3.76 -19.31 -29.63
C VAL A 80 2.82 -19.29 -28.43
N ILE A 81 3.14 -20.12 -27.45
CA ILE A 81 2.43 -20.19 -26.18
C ILE A 81 3.37 -19.64 -25.11
N ILE A 82 2.93 -18.60 -24.41
CA ILE A 82 3.64 -18.06 -23.25
C ILE A 82 2.97 -18.64 -22.01
N ASP A 83 3.61 -19.62 -21.37
CA ASP A 83 3.22 -20.12 -20.05
C ASP A 83 3.89 -19.26 -18.97
N PHE A 84 3.08 -18.62 -18.16
CA PHE A 84 3.53 -17.75 -17.07
C PHE A 84 3.03 -18.24 -15.70
N ALA A 85 2.48 -19.45 -15.60
CA ALA A 85 1.90 -20.01 -14.36
C ALA A 85 2.91 -20.00 -13.21
N LYS A 86 4.16 -20.39 -13.49
CA LYS A 86 5.24 -20.45 -12.50
C LYS A 86 5.65 -19.06 -12.01
N VAL A 87 5.72 -18.09 -12.92
CA VAL A 87 6.10 -16.70 -12.59
C VAL A 87 4.97 -16.06 -11.79
N GLN A 88 3.72 -16.21 -12.22
CA GLN A 88 2.52 -15.77 -11.52
C GLN A 88 2.49 -16.32 -10.08
N SER A 89 2.68 -17.63 -9.90
CA SER A 89 2.70 -18.26 -8.57
C SER A 89 3.79 -17.66 -7.67
N LYS A 90 4.99 -17.43 -8.20
CA LYS A 90 6.09 -16.81 -7.45
C LYS A 90 5.80 -15.35 -7.08
N VAL A 91 5.27 -14.57 -8.02
CA VAL A 91 4.87 -13.17 -7.80
C VAL A 91 3.79 -13.10 -6.73
N PHE A 92 2.77 -13.95 -6.82
CA PHE A 92 1.69 -14.05 -5.84
C PHE A 92 2.23 -14.34 -4.42
N LEU A 93 3.12 -15.32 -4.28
CA LEU A 93 3.75 -15.65 -2.99
C LEU A 93 4.57 -14.49 -2.42
N LYS A 94 5.30 -13.75 -3.28
CA LYS A 94 6.08 -12.58 -2.86
C LYS A 94 5.16 -11.46 -2.35
N TYR A 95 4.10 -11.14 -3.11
CA TYR A 95 3.09 -10.17 -2.69
C TYR A 95 2.40 -10.57 -1.39
N ASP A 96 2.11 -11.85 -1.21
CA ASP A 96 1.50 -12.35 0.01
C ASP A 96 2.43 -12.19 1.22
N SER A 97 3.72 -12.48 1.04
CA SER A 97 4.74 -12.25 2.07
C SER A 97 4.84 -10.78 2.45
N TRP A 98 4.88 -9.87 1.47
CA TRP A 98 4.96 -8.43 1.74
C TRP A 98 3.69 -7.90 2.38
N HIS A 99 2.53 -8.31 1.89
CA HIS A 99 1.27 -7.92 2.48
C HIS A 99 1.21 -8.33 3.96
N LYS A 100 1.59 -9.57 4.29
CA LYS A 100 1.65 -10.05 5.68
C LYS A 100 2.61 -9.22 6.53
N GLU A 101 3.83 -8.98 6.05
CA GLU A 101 4.83 -8.23 6.81
C GLU A 101 4.44 -6.77 7.00
N ILE A 102 3.95 -6.10 5.95
CA ILE A 102 3.50 -4.70 6.01
C ILE A 102 2.32 -4.58 6.96
N LEU A 103 1.36 -5.51 6.90
CA LEU A 103 0.21 -5.54 7.79
C LEU A 103 0.62 -5.74 9.26
N GLN A 104 1.59 -6.63 9.53
CA GLN A 104 2.11 -6.85 10.88
C GLN A 104 2.79 -5.60 11.44
N ARG A 105 3.64 -4.93 10.63
CA ARG A 105 4.32 -3.68 11.04
C ARG A 105 3.33 -2.54 11.23
N PHE A 106 2.39 -2.38 10.30
CA PHE A 106 1.29 -1.41 10.42
C PHE A 106 0.47 -1.65 11.70
N GLY A 107 0.07 -2.91 11.97
CA GLY A 107 -0.66 -3.26 13.19
C GLY A 107 0.12 -2.94 14.47
N THR A 108 1.45 -3.13 14.44
CA THR A 108 2.32 -2.77 15.58
C THR A 108 2.39 -1.24 15.78
N LEU A 109 2.60 -0.49 14.70
CA LEU A 109 2.64 0.98 14.73
C LEU A 109 1.31 1.56 15.19
N LEU A 110 0.21 1.08 14.59
CA LEU A 110 -1.15 1.50 14.92
C LEU A 110 -1.48 1.17 16.38
N GLY A 111 -1.18 -0.04 16.84
CA GLY A 111 -1.40 -0.44 18.22
C GLY A 111 -0.61 0.42 19.23
N SER A 112 0.65 0.74 18.90
CA SER A 112 1.45 1.66 19.72
C SER A 112 0.82 3.06 19.78
N GLU A 113 0.41 3.60 18.63
CA GLU A 113 -0.17 4.95 18.58
C GLU A 113 -1.54 5.02 19.26
N MET A 114 -2.38 4.00 19.08
CA MET A 114 -3.64 3.85 19.81
C MET A 114 -3.42 3.77 21.32
N HIS A 115 -2.40 3.04 21.78
CA HIS A 115 -2.09 2.94 23.20
C HIS A 115 -1.63 4.29 23.79
N LYS A 116 -0.81 5.06 23.05
CA LYS A 116 -0.42 6.42 23.46
C LYS A 116 -1.63 7.35 23.52
N LEU A 117 -2.47 7.34 22.49
CA LEU A 117 -3.69 8.14 22.44
C LEU A 117 -4.61 7.79 23.61
N TYR A 118 -4.87 6.50 23.85
CA TYR A 118 -5.65 6.03 24.99
C TYR A 118 -5.06 6.50 26.33
N SER A 119 -3.75 6.34 26.53
CA SER A 119 -3.07 6.78 27.76
C SER A 119 -3.20 8.29 27.98
N MET A 120 -3.11 9.06 26.91
CA MET A 120 -3.29 10.51 26.92
C MET A 120 -4.72 10.90 27.27
N ILE A 121 -5.71 10.30 26.61
CA ILE A 121 -7.15 10.53 26.89
C ILE A 121 -7.48 10.13 28.33
N ASN A 122 -7.03 8.97 28.79
CA ASN A 122 -7.29 8.48 30.15
C ASN A 122 -6.67 9.39 31.21
N LYS A 123 -5.44 9.87 30.97
CA LYS A 123 -4.80 10.89 31.84
C LYS A 123 -5.61 12.18 31.86
N SER A 124 -6.04 12.68 30.70
CA SER A 124 -6.83 13.90 30.60
C SER A 124 -8.18 13.77 31.31
N ARG A 125 -8.85 12.63 31.17
CA ARG A 125 -10.07 12.29 31.91
C ARG A 125 -9.83 12.33 33.42
N ASN A 126 -8.81 11.64 33.92
CA ASN A 126 -8.52 11.61 35.36
C ASN A 126 -8.23 13.00 35.91
N GLN A 127 -7.53 13.84 35.16
CA GLN A 127 -7.25 15.23 35.56
C GLN A 127 -8.52 16.10 35.57
N LEU A 128 -9.46 15.87 34.65
CA LEU A 128 -10.78 16.54 34.66
C LEU A 128 -11.65 16.05 35.83
N GLU A 129 -11.62 14.75 36.14
CA GLU A 129 -12.40 14.17 37.24
C GLU A 129 -11.88 14.57 38.63
N GLN A 130 -10.57 14.78 38.78
CA GLN A 130 -9.97 15.25 40.05
C GLN A 130 -10.32 16.69 40.41
N GLN A 131 -10.81 17.47 39.45
CA GLN A 131 -11.19 18.87 39.67
C GLN A 131 -12.60 18.94 40.24
N ASN A 132 -12.71 19.02 41.57
CA ASN A 132 -13.98 19.29 42.23
C ASN A 132 -14.48 20.69 41.85
N VAL A 133 -15.77 20.79 41.53
CA VAL A 133 -16.44 22.06 41.18
C VAL A 133 -16.50 23.05 42.37
N ASP A 134 -16.16 22.60 43.58
CA ASP A 134 -15.90 23.46 44.75
C ASP A 134 -14.55 24.17 44.62
N VAL A 135 -14.42 24.97 43.57
CA VAL A 135 -13.27 25.83 43.32
C VAL A 135 -13.27 26.93 44.38
N SER A 136 -12.48 26.71 45.44
CA SER A 136 -12.43 27.62 46.58
C SER A 136 -11.66 28.91 46.28
N SER A 137 -10.78 28.90 45.28
CA SER A 137 -9.95 30.05 44.91
C SER A 137 -10.02 30.39 43.41
N THR A 138 -10.00 31.69 43.09
CA THR A 138 -9.95 32.18 41.70
C THR A 138 -8.71 31.69 40.94
N SER A 139 -7.60 31.46 41.63
CA SER A 139 -6.37 30.90 41.06
C SER A 139 -6.58 29.47 40.55
N GLU A 140 -7.28 28.62 41.31
CA GLU A 140 -7.65 27.26 40.88
C GLU A 140 -8.59 27.31 39.68
N ALA A 141 -9.58 28.23 39.68
CA ALA A 141 -10.51 28.42 38.56
C ALA A 141 -9.78 28.73 37.25
N VAL A 142 -8.83 29.69 37.30
CA VAL A 142 -8.04 30.08 36.13
C VAL A 142 -7.17 28.92 35.65
N GLY A 143 -6.49 28.22 36.57
CA GLY A 143 -5.68 27.05 36.24
C GLY A 143 -6.48 25.96 35.53
N PHE A 144 -7.70 25.68 36.00
CA PHE A 144 -8.61 24.73 35.37
C PHE A 144 -9.04 25.18 33.96
N ILE A 145 -9.44 26.44 33.79
CA ILE A 145 -9.82 26.99 32.48
C ILE A 145 -8.65 26.86 31.50
N THR A 146 -7.43 27.23 31.90
CA THR A 146 -6.23 27.09 31.06
C THR A 146 -5.98 25.64 30.66
N TYR A 147 -6.14 24.70 31.61
CA TYR A 147 -5.99 23.28 31.32
C TYR A 147 -7.04 22.77 30.30
N VAL A 148 -8.31 23.13 30.49
CA VAL A 148 -9.39 22.77 29.55
C VAL A 148 -9.15 23.36 28.17
N GLN A 149 -8.63 24.60 28.06
CA GLN A 149 -8.30 25.20 26.77
C GLN A 149 -7.14 24.48 26.07
N ASN A 150 -6.10 24.09 26.83
CA ASN A 150 -5.01 23.27 26.30
C ASN A 150 -5.51 21.90 25.83
N LEU A 151 -6.39 21.24 26.59
CA LEU A 151 -7.02 19.98 26.18
C LEU A 151 -7.84 20.13 24.89
N LYS A 152 -8.65 21.20 24.78
CA LYS A 152 -9.42 21.48 23.55
C LYS A 152 -8.52 21.63 22.33
N ARG A 153 -7.33 22.21 22.49
CA ARG A 153 -6.34 22.32 21.41
C ARG A 153 -5.77 20.94 21.05
N GLN A 154 -5.41 20.13 22.05
CA GLN A 154 -4.88 18.78 21.82
C GLN A 154 -5.88 17.87 21.10
N VAL A 155 -7.17 17.93 21.46
CA VAL A 155 -8.23 17.15 20.79
C VAL A 155 -8.29 17.49 19.30
N LYS A 156 -8.19 18.76 18.93
CA LYS A 156 -8.15 19.18 17.50
C LYS A 156 -6.90 18.69 16.79
N GLU A 157 -5.76 18.61 17.49
CA GLU A 157 -4.52 18.05 16.92
C GLU A 157 -4.66 16.53 16.69
N TRP A 158 -5.42 15.82 17.53
CA TRP A 158 -5.72 14.40 17.34
C TRP A 158 -6.66 14.12 16.15
N GLU A 159 -7.63 14.99 15.89
CA GLU A 159 -8.56 14.85 14.75
C GLU A 159 -7.86 15.01 13.38
N ASN A 160 -6.71 15.66 13.34
CA ASN A 160 -5.97 15.96 12.10
C ASN A 160 -4.89 14.92 11.73
N ASN A 161 -4.63 13.92 12.59
CA ASN A 161 -3.66 12.84 12.34
C ASN A 161 -4.37 11.54 11.97
#